data_AF-A0A9P8FSP6-F1
#
_entry.id   AF-A0A9P8FSP6-F1
#
_cell.length_a   1.000
_cell.length_b   1.000
_cell.length_c   1.000
_cell.angle_alpha   90.00
_cell.angle_beta   90.00
_cell.angle_gamma   90.00
#
_symmetry.space_group_name_H-M   'P 1'
#
loop_
_entity.id
_entity.type
_entity.pdbx_description
1 polymer ?
#
loop_
_entity_poly.entity_id
_entity_poly.type
_entity_poly.pdbx_seq_one_letter_code
_entity_poly.pdbx_strand_id
1 'polypeptide(L)'
;MQQYDFGADAETMFLPGYISSDIGTTLSSDGAVTSGCFYQPGNTTLPAVNSSWAISSNLPNMTAVNTTAYAALNLSSCGISPILNKPLLGSLAIGNSTPYYRYVRESLWGWGVNEPGDSLTTGTTGRHCAVTNLNNDGLWEVAECTDENHFICRRNNSLYEFSVSDDKARYYQGDEACDEESSFAVPRTALENRYMIAAARDWLSRQTDLDGQPVFWLSINDIDTKDCWVSGVDAICPYRHENRDGSKPEVVIPTVAGVIVLLLAILTILVKCAANRRNTRRRLKRGEGGWDYEGVPS
;
A
#
# COMPACT_ATOMS: atom_id res chain seq x y z
N MET A 1 18.21 5.85 31.04
CA MET A 1 16.82 5.35 31.20
C MET A 1 16.23 5.53 32.60
N GLN A 2 16.99 5.86 33.66
CA GLN A 2 16.44 6.02 35.03
C GLN A 2 15.52 7.23 35.25
N GLN A 3 15.38 8.15 34.27
CA GLN A 3 14.53 9.33 34.35
C GLN A 3 13.24 9.22 33.52
N TYR A 4 13.02 8.10 32.84
CA TYR A 4 11.82 7.91 32.03
C TYR A 4 10.69 7.31 32.87
N ASP A 5 9.56 8.01 32.94
CA ASP A 5 8.39 7.60 33.72
C ASP A 5 7.48 6.72 32.87
N PHE A 6 7.73 5.41 32.93
CA PHE A 6 6.90 4.41 32.27
C PHE A 6 5.44 4.39 32.78
N GLY A 7 5.15 4.98 33.94
CA GLY A 7 3.79 5.07 34.48
C GLY A 7 2.95 6.10 33.75
N ALA A 8 3.54 7.23 33.35
CA ALA A 8 2.86 8.28 32.59
C ALA A 8 2.46 7.82 31.18
N ASP A 9 3.26 6.93 30.57
CA ASP A 9 2.99 6.40 29.23
C ASP A 9 2.34 5.00 29.25
N ALA A 10 2.01 4.45 30.43
CA ALA A 10 1.44 3.10 30.54
C ALA A 10 0.06 2.95 29.86
N GLU A 11 -0.66 4.06 29.67
CA GLU A 11 -1.95 4.10 28.96
C GLU A 11 -1.81 4.28 27.43
N THR A 12 -0.65 4.73 26.96
CA THR A 12 -0.38 5.01 25.53
C THR A 12 0.61 4.03 24.90
N MET A 13 1.43 3.37 25.72
CA MET A 13 2.41 2.39 25.30
C MET A 13 2.05 0.99 25.82
N PHE A 14 2.38 -0.01 25.00
CA PHE A 14 2.25 -1.41 25.42
C PHE A 14 3.06 -1.68 26.68
N LEU A 15 2.41 -2.30 27.67
CA LEU A 15 3.06 -2.71 28.92
C LEU A 15 4.26 -3.64 28.62
N PRO A 16 5.31 -3.62 29.47
CA PRO A 16 6.40 -4.57 29.36
C PRO A 16 5.88 -6.01 29.30
N GLY A 17 6.30 -6.75 28.27
CA GLY A 17 5.88 -8.13 28.07
C GLY A 17 4.60 -8.32 27.23
N TYR A 18 3.84 -7.26 26.94
CA TYR A 18 2.59 -7.34 26.17
C TYR A 18 2.77 -7.97 24.78
N ILE A 19 3.85 -7.59 24.08
CA ILE A 19 4.15 -8.07 22.72
C ILE A 19 4.80 -9.48 22.76
N SER A 20 5.40 -9.86 23.88
CA SER A 20 6.09 -11.15 24.02
C SER A 20 5.27 -12.22 24.71
N SER A 21 4.09 -11.89 25.25
CA SER A 21 3.23 -12.86 25.91
C SER A 21 2.47 -13.68 24.88
N ASP A 22 2.75 -14.98 24.83
CA ASP A 22 1.97 -15.92 24.05
C ASP A 22 0.54 -16.02 24.59
N ILE A 23 -0.41 -16.07 23.66
CA ILE A 23 -1.80 -16.39 23.97
C ILE A 23 -1.89 -17.89 24.25
N GLY A 24 -2.51 -18.23 25.38
CA GLY A 24 -2.79 -19.61 25.77
C GLY A 24 -3.72 -20.28 24.76
N THR A 25 -3.13 -20.95 23.78
CA THR A 25 -3.83 -21.67 22.71
C THR A 25 -3.50 -23.14 22.76
N THR A 26 -4.53 -23.98 22.56
CA THR A 26 -4.35 -25.42 22.46
C THR A 26 -4.56 -25.85 21.02
N LEU A 27 -3.63 -26.64 20.50
CA LEU A 27 -3.71 -27.23 19.18
C LEU A 27 -3.91 -28.74 19.30
N SER A 28 -4.70 -29.29 18.40
CA SER A 28 -4.79 -30.74 18.22
C SER A 28 -3.53 -31.29 17.51
N SER A 29 -3.40 -32.61 17.45
CA SER A 29 -2.23 -33.28 16.86
C SER A 29 -2.05 -33.03 15.36
N ASP A 30 -3.13 -32.73 14.66
CA ASP A 30 -3.18 -32.36 13.24
C ASP A 30 -2.97 -30.86 13.01
N GLY A 31 -3.05 -30.03 14.05
CA GLY A 31 -2.78 -28.59 14.01
C GLY A 31 -3.99 -27.68 14.05
N ALA A 32 -5.20 -28.20 14.24
CA ALA A 32 -6.38 -27.36 14.42
C ALA A 32 -6.38 -26.67 15.80
N VAL A 33 -6.85 -25.42 15.85
CA VAL A 33 -7.01 -24.69 17.11
C VAL A 33 -8.26 -25.20 17.84
N THR A 34 -8.07 -25.75 19.04
CA THR A 34 -9.17 -26.30 19.86
C THR A 34 -9.64 -25.36 20.95
N SER A 35 -8.78 -24.43 21.41
CA SER A 35 -9.16 -23.37 22.35
C SER A 35 -8.26 -22.14 22.20
N GLY A 36 -8.77 -20.99 22.63
CA GLY A 36 -8.07 -19.69 22.56
C GLY A 36 -8.24 -18.93 21.25
N CYS A 37 -9.10 -19.39 20.35
CA CYS A 37 -9.42 -18.70 19.09
C CYS A 37 -10.20 -17.40 19.35
N PHE A 38 -9.80 -16.28 18.75
CA PHE A 38 -10.55 -15.01 18.86
C PHE A 38 -11.77 -14.97 17.95
N TYR A 39 -11.75 -15.74 16.85
CA TYR A 39 -12.92 -15.86 16.00
C TYR A 39 -14.05 -16.59 16.73
N GLN A 40 -15.18 -15.90 16.88
CA GLN A 40 -16.39 -16.42 17.50
C GLN A 40 -17.55 -16.28 16.51
N PRO A 41 -18.04 -17.39 15.92
CA PRO A 41 -19.13 -17.34 14.95
C PRO A 41 -20.34 -16.59 15.50
N GLY A 42 -20.83 -15.60 14.75
CA GLY A 42 -22.01 -14.81 15.12
C GLY A 42 -21.81 -13.76 16.22
N ASN A 43 -20.64 -13.70 16.87
CA ASN A 43 -20.33 -12.65 17.84
C ASN A 43 -19.40 -11.60 17.23
N THR A 44 -19.99 -10.53 16.69
CA THR A 44 -19.25 -9.39 16.12
C THR A 44 -18.89 -8.33 17.14
N THR A 45 -19.49 -8.37 18.34
CA THR A 45 -19.19 -7.51 19.49
C THR A 45 -18.09 -8.11 20.35
N LEU A 46 -17.02 -8.60 19.73
CA LEU A 46 -15.83 -9.00 20.48
C LEU A 46 -15.40 -7.78 21.31
N PRO A 47 -15.40 -7.87 22.66
CA PRO A 47 -14.90 -6.80 23.49
C PRO A 47 -13.46 -6.48 23.05
N ALA A 48 -12.92 -5.36 23.51
CA ALA A 48 -11.47 -5.17 23.55
C ALA A 48 -10.84 -6.25 24.47
N VAL A 49 -10.86 -7.51 24.03
CA VAL A 49 -9.97 -8.54 24.50
C VAL A 49 -8.58 -7.98 24.23
N ASN A 50 -7.61 -8.21 25.12
CA ASN A 50 -6.22 -7.81 24.90
C ASN A 50 -5.65 -8.54 23.67
N SER A 51 -6.03 -8.09 22.48
CA SER A 51 -5.85 -8.74 21.19
C SER A 51 -5.23 -7.79 20.18
N SER A 52 -4.80 -6.60 20.61
CA SER A 52 -4.01 -5.71 19.75
C SER A 52 -2.66 -6.34 19.38
N TRP A 53 -2.20 -7.29 20.20
CA TRP A 53 -1.13 -8.21 19.84
C TRP A 53 -1.42 -9.62 20.36
N ALA A 54 -1.52 -10.58 19.44
CA ALA A 54 -1.75 -11.97 19.76
C ALA A 54 -0.77 -12.85 18.99
N ILE A 55 0.09 -13.54 19.74
CA ILE A 55 1.06 -14.49 19.17
C ILE A 55 0.89 -15.86 19.82
N SER A 56 1.25 -16.90 19.08
CA SER A 56 1.40 -18.24 19.63
C SER A 56 2.64 -18.90 19.04
N SER A 57 3.54 -19.33 19.93
CA SER A 57 4.71 -20.12 19.57
C SER A 57 4.52 -21.63 19.82
N ASN A 58 3.32 -22.05 20.21
CA ASN A 58 2.98 -23.43 20.57
C ASN A 58 2.57 -24.26 19.34
N LEU A 59 3.47 -24.40 18.36
CA LEU A 59 3.21 -25.15 17.15
C LEU A 59 3.44 -26.66 17.33
N PRO A 60 2.62 -27.53 16.72
CA PRO A 60 2.71 -28.97 16.88
C PRO A 60 3.82 -29.52 15.98
N ASN A 61 4.49 -30.56 16.49
CA ASN A 61 5.37 -31.46 15.75
C ASN A 61 6.15 -30.83 14.57
N MET A 62 7.25 -30.12 14.87
CA MET A 62 8.13 -29.47 13.88
C MET A 62 8.84 -30.45 12.91
N THR A 63 8.59 -31.76 13.01
CA THR A 63 9.12 -32.78 12.10
C THR A 63 8.18 -33.05 10.91
N ALA A 64 6.97 -32.49 10.91
CA ALA A 64 5.99 -32.64 9.84
C ALA A 64 5.54 -31.26 9.31
N VAL A 65 6.14 -30.81 8.20
CA VAL A 65 5.89 -29.49 7.61
C VAL A 65 4.40 -29.25 7.32
N ASN A 66 3.66 -30.27 6.87
CA ASN A 66 2.23 -30.15 6.58
C ASN A 66 1.44 -29.75 7.83
N THR A 67 1.67 -30.44 8.94
CA THR A 67 0.98 -30.20 10.22
C THR A 67 1.34 -28.82 10.78
N THR A 68 2.63 -28.47 10.77
CA THR A 68 3.07 -27.16 11.28
C THR A 68 2.54 -26.01 10.42
N ALA A 69 2.48 -26.17 9.10
CA ALA A 69 1.96 -25.13 8.22
C ALA A 69 0.42 -25.02 8.31
N TYR A 70 -0.29 -26.15 8.45
CA TYR A 70 -1.73 -26.14 8.72
C TYR A 70 -2.08 -25.49 10.07
N ALA A 71 -1.24 -25.71 11.09
CA ALA A 71 -1.37 -25.02 12.37
C ALA A 71 -1.19 -23.50 12.23
N ALA A 72 -0.23 -23.07 11.41
CA ALA A 72 -0.03 -21.65 11.12
C ALA A 72 -1.27 -21.02 10.49
N LEU A 73 -1.86 -21.67 9.48
CA LEU A 73 -3.10 -21.23 8.84
C LEU A 73 -4.28 -21.12 9.82
N ASN A 74 -4.46 -22.13 10.68
CA ASN A 74 -5.53 -22.12 11.67
C ASN A 74 -5.36 -21.03 12.73
N LEU A 75 -4.12 -20.82 13.22
CA LEU A 75 -3.81 -19.74 14.15
C LEU A 75 -4.10 -18.38 13.51
N SER A 76 -3.61 -18.14 12.29
CA SER A 76 -3.88 -16.92 11.54
C SER A 76 -5.38 -16.70 11.37
N SER A 77 -6.13 -17.72 10.94
CA SER A 77 -7.60 -17.66 10.80
C SER A 77 -8.32 -17.39 12.12
N CYS A 78 -7.72 -17.76 13.24
CA CYS A 78 -8.20 -17.48 14.59
C CYS A 78 -7.83 -16.09 15.12
N GLY A 79 -7.16 -15.25 14.32
CA GLY A 79 -6.69 -13.93 14.73
C GLY A 79 -5.41 -13.96 15.56
N ILE A 80 -4.62 -15.02 15.46
CA ILE A 80 -3.37 -15.21 16.23
C ILE A 80 -2.21 -15.35 15.26
N SER A 81 -1.16 -14.56 15.46
CA SER A 81 0.06 -14.65 14.65
C SER A 81 0.90 -15.86 15.08
N PRO A 82 1.14 -16.84 14.19
CA PRO A 82 1.94 -18.01 14.54
C PRO A 82 3.44 -17.68 14.52
N ILE A 83 4.16 -17.99 15.60
CA ILE A 83 5.59 -17.71 15.76
C ILE A 83 6.40 -19.01 15.69
N LEU A 84 7.33 -19.06 14.74
CA LEU A 84 8.27 -20.17 14.61
C LEU A 84 9.48 -19.94 15.52
N ASN A 85 9.51 -20.59 16.68
CA ASN A 85 10.59 -20.49 17.66
C ASN A 85 11.62 -21.62 17.59
N LYS A 86 11.43 -22.60 16.69
CA LYS A 86 12.29 -23.79 16.55
C LYS A 86 12.58 -24.10 15.07
N PRO A 87 13.70 -24.79 14.77
CA PRO A 87 14.00 -25.22 13.41
C PRO A 87 12.95 -26.20 12.85
N LEU A 88 12.61 -26.07 11.57
CA LEU A 88 11.73 -27.02 10.88
C LEU A 88 12.53 -28.21 10.37
N LEU A 89 12.02 -29.43 10.58
CA LEU A 89 12.71 -30.67 10.19
C LEU A 89 14.14 -30.79 10.76
N GLY A 90 14.42 -30.15 11.89
CA GLY A 90 15.75 -30.14 12.50
C GLY A 90 16.82 -29.36 11.72
N SER A 91 16.45 -28.61 10.67
CA SER A 91 17.37 -27.80 9.87
C SER A 91 16.99 -26.32 9.94
N LEU A 92 17.99 -25.45 9.90
CA LEU A 92 17.80 -24.01 9.84
C LEU A 92 17.42 -23.58 8.40
N ALA A 93 16.75 -22.44 8.26
CA ALA A 93 16.35 -21.88 6.97
C ALA A 93 17.53 -21.68 6.00
N ILE A 94 18.73 -21.42 6.52
CA ILE A 94 19.96 -21.28 5.72
C ILE A 94 20.39 -22.60 5.05
N GLY A 95 20.10 -23.74 5.69
CA GLY A 95 20.42 -25.07 5.16
C GLY A 95 19.29 -25.66 4.31
N ASN A 96 18.04 -25.29 4.58
CA ASN A 96 16.88 -25.70 3.79
C ASN A 96 15.73 -24.68 3.96
N SER A 97 15.51 -23.84 2.96
CA SER A 97 14.51 -22.77 3.01
C SER A 97 13.09 -23.20 2.61
N THR A 98 12.94 -24.33 1.90
CA THR A 98 11.63 -24.77 1.37
C THR A 98 10.56 -24.98 2.44
N PRO A 99 10.83 -25.64 3.60
CA PRO A 99 9.85 -25.77 4.67
C PRO A 99 9.39 -24.43 5.25
N TYR A 100 10.32 -23.48 5.34
CA TYR A 100 10.06 -22.14 5.88
C TYR A 100 9.22 -21.32 4.92
N TYR A 101 9.51 -21.36 3.62
CA TYR A 101 8.69 -20.74 2.59
C TYR A 101 7.23 -21.21 2.68
N ARG A 102 7.03 -22.52 2.82
CA ARG A 102 5.68 -23.08 2.97
C ARG A 102 5.00 -22.62 4.25
N TYR A 103 5.70 -22.65 5.39
CA TYR A 103 5.15 -22.15 6.65
C TYR A 103 4.71 -20.68 6.55
N VAL A 104 5.57 -19.81 6.00
CA VAL A 104 5.25 -18.40 5.80
C VAL A 104 4.02 -18.26 4.91
N ARG A 105 3.99 -18.96 3.78
CA ARG A 105 2.87 -18.92 2.84
C ARG A 105 1.54 -19.31 3.50
N GLU A 106 1.49 -20.43 4.22
CA GLU A 106 0.24 -20.87 4.88
C GLU A 106 -0.16 -19.96 6.06
N SER A 107 0.76 -19.16 6.61
CA SER A 107 0.43 -18.18 7.66
C SER A 107 -0.21 -16.89 7.12
N LEU A 108 -0.16 -16.67 5.80
CA LEU A 108 -0.80 -15.52 5.15
C LEU A 108 -2.31 -15.75 5.01
N TRP A 109 -3.08 -14.68 5.11
CA TRP A 109 -4.56 -14.71 5.12
C TRP A 109 -5.20 -13.87 4.01
N GLY A 110 -4.40 -13.08 3.28
CA GLY A 110 -4.87 -12.20 2.20
C GLY A 110 -4.69 -12.88 0.85
N TRP A 111 -3.65 -12.50 0.11
CA TRP A 111 -3.35 -13.02 -1.23
C TRP A 111 -3.21 -14.54 -1.31
N GLY A 112 -3.79 -15.08 -2.38
CA GLY A 112 -3.68 -16.48 -2.77
C GLY A 112 -2.29 -16.86 -3.29
N VAL A 113 -2.15 -18.13 -3.67
CA VAL A 113 -0.89 -18.65 -4.20
C VAL A 113 -0.60 -18.01 -5.55
N ASN A 114 0.61 -17.43 -5.68
CA ASN A 114 1.05 -16.65 -6.86
C ASN A 114 0.32 -15.32 -7.05
N GLU A 115 -0.36 -14.81 -6.02
CA GLU A 115 -1.04 -13.51 -6.03
C GLU A 115 -0.30 -12.47 -5.15
N PRO A 116 -0.40 -11.16 -5.47
CA PRO A 116 -0.97 -10.61 -6.69
C PRO A 116 -0.09 -10.98 -7.90
N GLY A 117 -0.68 -11.64 -8.89
CA GLY A 117 0.03 -12.18 -10.03
C GLY A 117 0.21 -11.13 -11.12
N ASP A 118 1.36 -11.15 -11.79
CA ASP A 118 1.64 -10.35 -13.00
C ASP A 118 0.80 -10.77 -14.22
N SER A 119 -0.18 -11.67 -14.06
CA SER A 119 -0.79 -12.42 -15.15
C SER A 119 -1.90 -11.67 -15.87
N LEU A 120 -1.52 -10.64 -16.63
CA LEU A 120 -2.17 -10.34 -17.90
C LEU A 120 -1.08 -10.22 -18.97
N THR A 121 -0.67 -11.37 -19.49
CA THR A 121 0.25 -11.54 -20.63
C THR A 121 -0.32 -11.02 -21.96
N THR A 122 -1.45 -10.30 -21.93
CA THR A 122 -2.19 -9.83 -23.09
C THR A 122 -2.31 -8.32 -23.14
N GLY A 123 -1.19 -7.58 -23.04
CA GLY A 123 -1.03 -6.27 -23.68
C GLY A 123 -2.05 -5.16 -23.36
N THR A 124 -2.98 -5.38 -22.44
CA THR A 124 -3.87 -4.36 -21.91
C THR A 124 -3.15 -3.73 -20.74
N THR A 125 -3.15 -2.42 -20.74
CA THR A 125 -2.87 -1.55 -19.58
C THR A 125 -3.95 -1.77 -18.51
N GLY A 126 -4.15 -3.03 -18.13
CA GLY A 126 -5.24 -3.52 -17.33
C GLY A 126 -5.12 -2.97 -15.92
N ARG A 127 -6.21 -2.40 -15.45
CA ARG A 127 -6.35 -1.97 -14.07
C ARG A 127 -6.74 -3.20 -13.26
N HIS A 128 -5.99 -3.52 -12.21
CA HIS A 128 -6.24 -4.72 -11.41
C HIS A 128 -6.95 -4.36 -10.11
N CYS A 129 -7.92 -5.19 -9.77
CA CYS A 129 -8.71 -5.05 -8.57
C CYS A 129 -8.75 -6.40 -7.86
N ALA A 130 -8.78 -6.40 -6.52
CA ALA A 130 -8.79 -7.65 -5.79
C ALA A 130 -10.22 -8.14 -5.55
N VAL A 131 -10.37 -9.44 -5.67
CA VAL A 131 -11.56 -10.16 -5.25
C VAL A 131 -11.23 -11.18 -4.17
N THR A 132 -12.19 -11.52 -3.33
CA THR A 132 -12.12 -12.73 -2.49
C THR A 132 -12.87 -13.87 -3.17
N ASN A 133 -12.23 -15.04 -3.21
CA ASN A 133 -12.79 -16.25 -3.82
C ASN A 133 -13.10 -17.30 -2.76
N LEU A 134 -14.39 -17.58 -2.54
CA LEU A 134 -14.82 -18.53 -1.51
C LEU A 134 -14.44 -19.98 -1.81
N ASN A 135 -14.16 -20.35 -3.06
CA ASN A 135 -13.62 -21.67 -3.43
C ASN A 135 -12.20 -21.88 -2.92
N ASN A 136 -11.43 -20.80 -2.80
CA ASN A 136 -10.05 -20.79 -2.36
C ASN A 136 -9.95 -20.32 -0.90
N ASP A 137 -10.89 -20.77 -0.07
CA ASP A 137 -11.01 -20.39 1.35
C ASP A 137 -11.09 -18.88 1.63
N GLY A 138 -11.50 -18.09 0.64
CA GLY A 138 -11.60 -16.64 0.75
C GLY A 138 -10.28 -15.90 0.59
N LEU A 139 -9.24 -16.57 0.08
CA LEU A 139 -8.00 -15.91 -0.34
C LEU A 139 -8.28 -14.91 -1.46
N TRP A 140 -7.40 -13.92 -1.55
CA TRP A 140 -7.54 -12.81 -2.47
C TRP A 140 -6.87 -13.14 -3.80
N GLU A 141 -7.54 -12.79 -4.88
CA GLU A 141 -7.11 -13.03 -6.25
C GLU A 141 -7.25 -11.74 -7.06
N VAL A 142 -6.49 -11.63 -8.14
CA VAL A 142 -6.57 -10.49 -9.05
C VAL A 142 -7.68 -10.71 -10.08
N ALA A 143 -8.50 -9.68 -10.31
CA ALA A 143 -9.50 -9.64 -11.36
C ALA A 143 -9.44 -8.32 -12.14
N GLU A 144 -10.04 -8.29 -13.33
CA GLU A 144 -10.15 -7.06 -14.12
C GLU A 144 -11.19 -6.13 -13.49
N CYS A 145 -10.82 -4.89 -13.18
CA CYS A 145 -11.74 -3.93 -12.53
C CYS A 145 -13.03 -3.64 -13.34
N THR A 146 -13.10 -4.07 -14.60
CA THR A 146 -14.26 -3.95 -15.49
C THR A 146 -15.27 -5.09 -15.36
N ASP A 147 -14.92 -6.18 -14.66
CA ASP A 147 -15.83 -7.28 -14.38
C ASP A 147 -16.96 -6.86 -13.44
N GLU A 148 -18.07 -7.60 -13.45
CA GLU A 148 -19.23 -7.34 -12.60
C GLU A 148 -19.33 -8.39 -11.49
N ASN A 149 -19.09 -7.96 -10.24
CA ASN A 149 -19.12 -8.80 -9.05
C ASN A 149 -19.89 -8.10 -7.93
N HIS A 150 -20.28 -8.87 -6.91
CA HIS A 150 -20.84 -8.31 -5.67
C HIS A 150 -19.72 -7.70 -4.81
N PHE A 151 -20.06 -6.80 -3.91
CA PHE A 151 -19.11 -6.04 -3.10
C PHE A 151 -19.12 -6.51 -1.65
N ILE A 152 -17.95 -6.56 -1.02
CA ILE A 152 -17.84 -6.68 0.42
C ILE A 152 -18.03 -5.31 1.07
N CYS A 153 -19.05 -5.20 1.91
CA CYS A 153 -19.43 -3.98 2.61
C CYS A 153 -19.20 -4.14 4.12
N ARG A 154 -18.52 -3.19 4.75
CA ARG A 154 -18.38 -3.11 6.21
C ARG A 154 -19.51 -2.27 6.78
N ARG A 155 -20.27 -2.79 7.75
CA ARG A 155 -21.40 -2.08 8.36
C ARG A 155 -20.94 -1.15 9.48
N ASN A 156 -21.41 0.10 9.47
CA ASN A 156 -21.19 1.09 10.53
C ASN A 156 -19.72 1.24 10.95
N ASN A 157 -18.78 1.03 10.03
CA ASN A 157 -17.33 0.99 10.29
C ASN A 157 -16.91 0.04 11.45
N SER A 158 -17.73 -0.99 11.72
CA SER A 158 -17.45 -2.04 12.69
C SER A 158 -16.30 -2.92 12.23
N LEU A 159 -15.45 -3.37 13.16
CA LEU A 159 -14.28 -4.18 12.82
C LEU A 159 -14.66 -5.55 12.25
N TYR A 160 -15.73 -6.16 12.76
CA TYR A 160 -16.06 -7.57 12.50
C TYR A 160 -17.42 -7.76 11.83
N GLU A 161 -18.12 -6.69 11.49
CA GLU A 161 -19.43 -6.76 10.84
C GLU A 161 -19.33 -6.44 9.34
N PHE A 162 -19.50 -7.49 8.53
CA PHE A 162 -19.46 -7.43 7.08
C PHE A 162 -20.80 -7.88 6.49
N SER A 163 -21.06 -7.43 5.28
CA SER A 163 -22.22 -7.71 4.45
C SER A 163 -21.79 -7.76 2.99
N VAL A 164 -22.68 -8.23 2.12
CA VAL A 164 -22.46 -8.33 0.68
C VAL A 164 -23.53 -7.52 -0.03
N SER A 165 -23.17 -6.77 -1.08
CA SER A 165 -24.14 -6.02 -1.89
C SER A 165 -25.13 -6.94 -2.61
N ASP A 166 -26.36 -6.47 -2.78
CA ASP A 166 -27.39 -7.22 -3.52
C ASP A 166 -27.10 -7.27 -5.02
N ASP A 167 -26.66 -6.16 -5.60
CA ASP A 167 -26.37 -6.06 -7.03
C ASP A 167 -24.88 -6.29 -7.34
N LYS A 168 -24.64 -6.81 -8.55
CA LYS A 168 -23.30 -6.87 -9.14
C LYS A 168 -23.02 -5.56 -9.89
N ALA A 169 -21.79 -5.08 -9.78
CA ALA A 169 -21.36 -3.92 -10.54
C ALA A 169 -19.85 -3.93 -10.75
N ARG A 170 -19.35 -2.94 -11.50
CA ARG A 170 -17.92 -2.77 -11.74
C ARG A 170 -17.25 -2.13 -10.55
N TYR A 171 -15.97 -2.42 -10.34
CA TYR A 171 -15.22 -1.97 -9.17
C TYR A 171 -15.39 -0.47 -8.84
N TYR A 172 -15.42 0.39 -9.86
CA TYR A 172 -15.54 1.86 -9.68
C TYR A 172 -16.86 2.33 -9.05
N GLN A 173 -17.86 1.46 -8.99
CA GLN A 173 -19.16 1.75 -8.38
C GLN A 173 -19.20 1.33 -6.90
N GLY A 174 -18.08 0.87 -6.33
CA GLY A 174 -18.04 0.35 -4.97
C GLY A 174 -18.53 1.33 -3.91
N ASP A 175 -18.26 2.63 -4.06
CA ASP A 175 -18.70 3.65 -3.08
C ASP A 175 -20.24 3.80 -3.02
N GLU A 176 -20.95 3.39 -4.07
CA GLU A 176 -22.42 3.46 -4.18
C GLU A 176 -23.09 2.08 -4.07
N ALA A 177 -22.31 0.99 -4.12
CA ALA A 177 -22.83 -0.38 -4.18
C ALA A 177 -23.30 -0.94 -2.83
N CYS A 178 -22.90 -0.30 -1.73
CA CYS A 178 -23.23 -0.72 -0.36
C CYS A 178 -24.46 0.05 0.18
N ASP A 179 -25.23 -0.57 1.08
CA ASP A 179 -26.39 0.05 1.74
C ASP A 179 -26.01 1.31 2.54
N GLU A 180 -26.98 2.19 2.85
CA GLU A 180 -26.76 3.49 3.54
C GLU A 180 -25.95 3.43 4.84
N GLU A 181 -25.95 2.30 5.55
CA GLU A 181 -25.20 2.08 6.80
C GLU A 181 -23.91 1.27 6.61
N SER A 182 -23.45 1.10 5.38
CA SER A 182 -22.30 0.28 5.05
C SER A 182 -21.42 0.91 3.97
N SER A 183 -20.15 0.54 3.96
CA SER A 183 -19.17 1.09 3.04
C SER A 183 -18.34 0.00 2.41
N PHE A 184 -17.97 0.16 1.15
CA PHE A 184 -17.09 -0.77 0.46
C PHE A 184 -15.76 -0.91 1.20
N ALA A 185 -15.34 -2.14 1.47
CA ALA A 185 -14.30 -2.42 2.44
C ALA A 185 -13.34 -3.53 2.01
N VAL A 186 -12.18 -3.51 2.66
CA VAL A 186 -11.19 -4.59 2.67
C VAL A 186 -10.88 -4.94 4.14
N PRO A 187 -10.75 -6.23 4.50
CA PRO A 187 -10.35 -6.61 5.84
C PRO A 187 -8.88 -6.27 6.08
N ARG A 188 -8.57 -5.78 7.28
CA ARG A 188 -7.23 -5.29 7.65
C ARG A 188 -6.41 -6.30 8.44
N THR A 189 -7.05 -7.34 8.95
CA THR A 189 -6.41 -8.41 9.73
C THR A 189 -6.97 -9.77 9.31
N ALA A 190 -6.25 -10.84 9.68
CA ALA A 190 -6.70 -12.21 9.46
C ALA A 190 -8.06 -12.51 10.09
N LEU A 191 -8.30 -11.94 11.28
CA LEU A 191 -9.57 -12.09 11.99
C LEU A 191 -10.70 -11.38 11.26
N GLU A 192 -10.47 -10.15 10.79
CA GLU A 192 -11.46 -9.43 9.97
C GLU A 192 -11.77 -10.20 8.68
N ASN A 193 -10.75 -10.75 8.01
CA ASN A 193 -10.93 -11.56 6.80
C ASN A 193 -11.78 -12.79 7.10
N ARG A 194 -11.57 -13.43 8.26
CA ARG A 194 -12.38 -14.57 8.69
C ARG A 194 -13.85 -14.20 8.91
N TYR A 195 -14.14 -13.06 9.53
CA TYR A 195 -15.52 -12.57 9.69
C TYR A 195 -16.15 -12.20 8.34
N MET A 196 -15.38 -11.55 7.45
CA MET A 196 -15.81 -11.24 6.09
C MET A 196 -16.19 -12.51 5.31
N ILE A 197 -15.33 -13.54 5.32
CA ILE A 197 -15.60 -14.82 4.65
C ILE A 197 -16.85 -15.48 5.23
N ALA A 198 -17.05 -15.41 6.55
CA ALA A 198 -18.25 -15.94 7.18
C ALA A 198 -19.52 -15.21 6.72
N ALA A 199 -19.48 -13.88 6.61
CA ALA A 199 -20.59 -13.08 6.08
C ALA A 199 -20.88 -13.40 4.61
N ALA A 200 -19.85 -13.54 3.78
CA ALA A 200 -20.00 -13.89 2.38
C ALA A 200 -20.56 -15.32 2.18
N ARG A 201 -20.12 -16.28 3.01
CA ARG A 201 -20.69 -17.65 3.02
C ARG A 201 -22.14 -17.68 3.48
N ASP A 202 -22.49 -16.90 4.51
CA ASP A 202 -23.87 -16.75 4.96
C ASP A 202 -24.76 -16.14 3.88
N TRP A 203 -24.31 -15.07 3.22
CA TRP A 203 -25.00 -14.49 2.08
C TRP A 203 -25.18 -15.51 0.96
N LEU A 204 -24.12 -16.23 0.57
CA LEU A 204 -24.16 -17.24 -0.49
C LEU A 204 -25.17 -18.37 -0.18
N SER A 205 -25.28 -18.76 1.09
CA SER A 205 -26.22 -19.81 1.52
C SER A 205 -27.70 -19.42 1.37
N ARG A 206 -27.98 -18.12 1.29
CA ARG A 206 -29.33 -17.56 1.10
C ARG A 206 -29.70 -17.38 -0.37
N GLN A 207 -28.75 -17.53 -1.29
CA GLN A 207 -28.98 -17.36 -2.72
C GLN A 207 -29.43 -18.68 -3.37
N THR A 208 -30.51 -18.63 -4.14
CA THR A 208 -31.10 -19.82 -4.80
C THR A 208 -30.71 -19.96 -6.26
N ASP A 209 -30.37 -18.86 -6.93
CA ASP A 209 -30.27 -18.79 -8.40
C ASP A 209 -28.95 -18.14 -8.87
N LEU A 210 -27.81 -18.61 -8.34
CA LEU A 210 -26.50 -18.15 -8.79
C LEU A 210 -25.94 -19.07 -9.88
N ASP A 211 -25.64 -18.46 -11.03
CA ASP A 211 -24.85 -19.10 -12.08
C ASP A 211 -23.37 -19.15 -11.66
N GLY A 212 -23.00 -20.25 -11.01
CA GLY A 212 -21.64 -20.50 -10.53
C GLY A 212 -21.36 -19.90 -9.16
N GLN A 213 -20.12 -20.08 -8.69
CA GLN A 213 -19.70 -19.51 -7.41
C GLN A 213 -19.19 -18.08 -7.62
N PRO A 214 -19.83 -17.07 -7.01
CA PRO A 214 -19.41 -15.68 -7.18
C PRO A 214 -18.09 -15.42 -6.45
N VAL A 215 -17.34 -14.48 -7.01
CA VAL A 215 -16.25 -13.79 -6.30
C VAL A 215 -16.77 -12.42 -5.87
N PHE A 216 -16.12 -11.81 -4.88
CA PHE A 216 -16.59 -10.56 -4.28
C PHE A 216 -15.48 -9.51 -4.31
N TRP A 217 -15.81 -8.30 -4.77
CA TRP A 217 -14.90 -7.17 -4.75
C TRP A 217 -14.46 -6.85 -3.32
N LEU A 218 -13.17 -6.59 -3.17
CA LEU A 218 -12.55 -6.02 -1.98
C LEU A 218 -12.09 -4.61 -2.32
N SER A 219 -12.19 -3.66 -1.38
CA SER A 219 -11.76 -2.28 -1.61
C SER A 219 -10.22 -2.14 -1.60
N ILE A 220 -9.56 -2.79 -2.57
CA ILE A 220 -8.13 -2.74 -2.82
C ILE A 220 -7.83 -2.97 -4.32
N ASN A 221 -6.97 -2.14 -4.90
CA ASN A 221 -6.65 -2.10 -6.33
C ASN A 221 -5.25 -1.51 -6.60
N ASP A 222 -4.74 -1.65 -7.83
CA ASP A 222 -3.50 -1.01 -8.30
C ASP A 222 -3.73 0.00 -9.44
N ILE A 223 -4.94 0.59 -9.52
CA ILE A 223 -5.39 1.42 -10.65
C ILE A 223 -4.47 2.62 -10.92
N ASP A 224 -4.06 3.34 -9.88
CA ASP A 224 -3.24 4.56 -10.02
C ASP A 224 -1.82 4.24 -10.50
N THR A 225 -1.18 3.24 -9.91
CA THR A 225 0.18 2.82 -10.23
C THR A 225 0.26 1.29 -10.16
N LYS A 226 0.65 0.66 -11.28
CA LYS A 226 0.86 -0.80 -11.35
C LYS A 226 1.69 -1.30 -10.15
N ASP A 227 1.26 -2.41 -9.57
CA ASP A 227 1.89 -3.08 -8.42
C ASP A 227 1.84 -2.27 -7.11
N CYS A 228 1.20 -1.09 -7.09
CA CYS A 228 0.94 -0.32 -5.89
C CYS A 228 -0.50 -0.51 -5.42
N TRP A 229 -0.71 -1.59 -4.66
CA TRP A 229 -2.02 -1.93 -4.11
C TRP A 229 -2.45 -0.96 -3.00
N VAL A 230 -3.55 -0.26 -3.23
CA VAL A 230 -4.13 0.75 -2.34
C VAL A 230 -5.59 0.45 -2.04
N SER A 231 -6.06 0.85 -0.86
CA SER A 231 -7.45 0.66 -0.45
C SER A 231 -8.30 1.88 -0.75
N GLY A 232 -9.49 1.66 -1.32
CA GLY A 232 -10.40 2.71 -1.82
C GLY A 232 -10.43 2.80 -3.34
N VAL A 233 -11.56 3.21 -3.91
CA VAL A 233 -11.77 3.26 -5.38
C VAL A 233 -10.85 4.28 -6.05
N ASP A 234 -10.81 5.51 -5.53
CA ASP A 234 -10.00 6.62 -6.06
C ASP A 234 -8.71 6.86 -5.25
N ALA A 235 -8.19 5.81 -4.61
CA ALA A 235 -7.00 5.92 -3.79
C ALA A 235 -5.75 6.11 -4.66
N ILE A 236 -4.87 7.02 -4.23
CA ILE A 236 -3.61 7.32 -4.90
C ILE A 236 -2.48 6.53 -4.23
N CYS A 237 -1.56 6.00 -5.02
CA CYS A 237 -0.39 5.30 -4.51
C CYS A 237 0.46 6.24 -3.62
N PRO A 238 0.64 5.95 -2.32
CA PRO A 238 1.42 6.82 -1.43
C PRO A 238 2.92 6.77 -1.74
N TYR A 239 3.36 5.70 -2.41
CA TYR A 239 4.74 5.51 -2.86
C TYR A 239 4.99 6.06 -4.26
N ARG A 240 4.00 6.76 -4.83
CA ARG A 240 4.17 7.48 -6.08
C ARG A 240 5.33 8.44 -5.89
N HIS A 241 6.46 8.12 -6.51
CA HIS A 241 7.55 9.06 -6.63
C HIS A 241 7.05 10.18 -7.54
N GLU A 242 6.54 11.25 -6.93
CA GLU A 242 6.51 12.55 -7.59
C GLU A 242 7.95 12.79 -8.09
N ASN A 243 8.13 12.70 -9.41
CA ASN A 243 9.35 12.91 -10.19
C ASN A 243 10.03 11.65 -10.77
N ARG A 244 9.50 11.15 -11.89
CA ARG A 244 10.37 10.96 -13.07
C ARG A 244 9.73 11.04 -14.46
N ASP A 245 8.41 11.18 -14.58
CA ASP A 245 7.78 11.50 -15.87
C ASP A 245 6.90 12.77 -15.75
N GLY A 246 7.43 13.91 -16.21
CA GLY A 246 6.60 15.01 -16.71
C GLY A 246 6.65 16.38 -16.02
N SER A 247 7.07 16.51 -14.76
CA SER A 247 7.13 17.86 -14.13
C SER A 247 7.93 17.91 -12.82
N LYS A 248 9.23 17.64 -12.88
CA LYS A 248 10.09 18.45 -11.99
C LYS A 248 9.89 19.90 -12.45
N PRO A 249 9.59 20.89 -11.59
CA PRO A 249 10.02 22.23 -11.91
C PRO A 249 11.54 22.12 -11.98
N GLU A 250 12.07 21.94 -13.20
CA GLU A 250 13.44 22.28 -13.46
C GLU A 250 13.60 23.66 -12.87
N VAL A 251 14.56 23.82 -11.97
CA VAL A 251 14.80 25.10 -11.31
C VAL A 251 15.27 26.02 -12.43
N VAL A 252 14.31 26.71 -13.06
CA VAL A 252 14.46 27.58 -14.25
C VAL A 252 14.99 28.96 -13.85
N ILE A 253 15.09 29.22 -12.54
CA ILE A 253 15.57 30.50 -12.01
C ILE A 253 17.04 30.79 -12.40
N PRO A 254 18.00 29.84 -12.30
CA PRO A 254 19.39 30.08 -12.69
C PRO A 254 19.56 30.20 -14.21
N THR A 255 18.78 29.46 -15.00
CA THR A 255 18.87 29.50 -16.47
C THR A 255 18.31 30.81 -17.01
N VAL A 256 17.14 31.26 -16.54
CA VAL A 256 16.57 32.55 -16.95
C VAL A 256 17.44 33.72 -16.49
N ALA A 257 17.94 33.70 -15.24
CA ALA A 257 18.88 34.71 -14.78
C ALA A 257 20.17 34.73 -15.62
N GLY A 258 20.72 33.55 -15.96
CA GLY A 258 21.89 33.42 -16.82
C GLY A 258 21.67 34.00 -18.22
N VAL A 259 20.52 33.73 -18.85
CA VAL A 259 20.16 34.27 -20.17
C VAL A 259 20.00 35.80 -20.13
N ILE A 260 19.35 36.35 -19.09
CA ILE A 260 19.21 37.79 -18.94
C ILE A 260 20.57 38.48 -18.79
N VAL A 261 21.46 37.94 -17.94
CA VAL A 261 22.81 38.48 -17.76
C VAL A 261 23.62 38.39 -19.05
N LEU A 262 23.53 37.28 -19.79
CA LEU A 262 24.18 37.10 -21.08
C LEU A 262 23.70 38.16 -22.10
N LEU A 263 22.39 38.39 -22.19
CA LEU A 263 21.81 39.39 -23.09
C LEU A 263 22.27 40.81 -22.71
N LEU A 264 22.28 41.14 -21.43
CA LEU A 264 22.78 42.44 -20.94
C LEU A 264 24.29 42.59 -21.22
N ALA A 265 25.09 41.54 -21.11
CA ALA A 265 26.51 41.56 -21.45
C ALA A 265 26.73 41.80 -22.95
N ILE A 266 25.99 41.11 -23.82
CA ILE A 266 26.05 41.33 -25.26
C ILE A 266 25.64 42.77 -25.60
N LEU A 267 24.56 43.27 -25.02
CA LEU A 267 24.04 44.61 -25.30
C LEU A 267 25.00 45.70 -24.83
N THR A 268 25.64 45.53 -23.66
CA THR A 268 26.68 46.46 -23.17
C THR A 268 27.94 46.45 -24.05
N ILE A 269 28.36 45.29 -24.56
CA ILE A 269 29.46 45.19 -25.53
C ILE A 269 29.10 45.92 -26.83
N LEU A 270 27.91 45.67 -27.39
CA LEU A 270 27.46 46.32 -28.62
C LEU A 270 27.36 47.84 -28.47
N VAL A 271 26.85 48.34 -27.34
CA VAL A 271 26.80 49.78 -27.04
C VAL A 271 28.20 50.37 -26.93
N LYS A 272 29.15 49.70 -26.26
CA LYS A 272 30.56 50.15 -26.19
C LYS A 272 31.22 50.15 -27.57
N CYS A 273 31.01 49.10 -28.37
CA CYS A 273 31.52 49.04 -29.74
C CYS A 273 30.92 50.15 -30.62
N ALA A 274 29.62 50.42 -30.50
CA ALA A 274 28.96 51.50 -31.23
C ALA A 274 29.43 52.89 -30.77
N ALA A 275 29.56 53.13 -29.47
CA ALA A 275 30.07 54.37 -28.91
C ALA A 275 31.53 54.62 -29.30
N ASN A 276 32.38 53.58 -29.24
CA ASN A 276 33.77 53.67 -29.68
C ASN A 276 33.86 53.93 -31.18
N ARG A 277 33.02 53.28 -32.01
CA ARG A 277 32.92 53.56 -33.45
C ARG A 277 32.46 55.00 -33.73
N ARG A 278 31.54 55.55 -32.93
CA ARG A 278 31.07 56.94 -33.05
C ARG A 278 32.16 57.94 -32.65
N ASN A 279 32.91 57.64 -31.58
CA ASN A 279 34.02 58.48 -31.11
C ASN A 279 35.23 58.43 -32.04
N THR A 280 35.58 57.27 -32.59
CA THR A 280 36.62 57.17 -33.63
C THR A 280 36.19 57.88 -34.91
N ARG A 281 34.94 57.73 -35.38
CA ARG A 281 34.44 58.55 -36.51
C ARG A 281 34.44 60.05 -36.22
N ARG A 282 34.11 60.49 -35.00
CA ARG A 282 34.19 61.90 -34.59
C ARG A 282 35.64 62.40 -34.49
N ARG A 283 36.59 61.58 -34.03
CA ARG A 283 38.02 61.92 -34.01
C ARG A 283 38.64 61.96 -35.40
N LEU A 284 38.30 61.02 -36.29
CA LEU A 284 38.71 61.07 -37.70
C LEU A 284 38.14 62.30 -38.43
N LYS A 285 36.93 62.77 -38.07
CA LYS A 285 36.38 64.04 -38.57
C LYS A 285 36.95 65.32 -37.91
N ARG A 286 37.73 65.20 -36.83
CA ARG A 286 38.40 66.32 -36.13
C ARG A 286 39.93 66.24 -36.21
N GLY A 287 40.46 65.33 -37.03
CA GLY A 287 41.88 65.04 -37.18
C GLY A 287 42.44 65.43 -38.54
N GLU A 288 41.84 66.41 -39.22
CA GLU A 288 42.37 67.00 -40.44
C GLU A 288 41.83 68.43 -40.56
N GLY A 289 42.58 69.41 -40.04
CA GLY A 289 42.33 70.84 -40.27
C GLY A 289 42.18 71.69 -39.01
N GLY A 290 43.20 72.51 -38.73
CA GLY A 290 43.05 73.77 -38.00
C GLY A 290 43.66 73.84 -36.61
N TRP A 291 44.96 74.15 -36.56
CA TRP A 291 45.54 74.86 -35.42
C TRP A 291 45.12 76.33 -35.55
N ASP A 292 44.19 76.79 -34.71
CA ASP A 292 43.91 78.23 -34.60
C ASP A 292 44.69 78.80 -33.40
N TYR A 293 45.74 79.54 -33.76
CA TYR A 293 46.51 80.44 -32.93
C TYR A 293 45.77 81.79 -32.81
N GLU A 294 46.17 82.57 -31.79
CA GLU A 294 45.87 84.00 -31.54
C GLU A 294 44.50 84.32 -30.88
N GLY A 295 44.40 85.22 -29.90
CA GLY A 295 45.34 86.27 -29.51
C GLY A 295 45.06 86.84 -28.11
N VAL A 296 46.06 87.56 -27.65
CA VAL A 296 46.20 88.28 -26.38
C VAL A 296 45.21 89.47 -26.31
N PRO A 297 44.59 89.77 -25.16
CA PRO A 297 43.96 91.06 -24.93
C PRO A 297 44.92 92.03 -24.21
N SER A 298 45.02 93.24 -24.78
CA SER A 298 45.50 94.54 -24.23
C SER A 298 46.43 94.56 -23.01
#